data_AF-A0A4Q8BFR1-F1
#
_entry.id   AF-A0A4Q8BFR1-F1
#
_cell.length_a   1.000
_cell.length_b   1.000
_cell.length_c   1.000
_cell.angle_alpha   90.00
_cell.angle_beta   90.00
_cell.angle_gamma   90.00
#
_symmetry.space_group_name_H-M   'P 1'
#
loop_
_entity.id
_entity.type
_entity.pdbx_description
1 polymer ?
#
loop_
_entity_poly.entity_id
_entity_poly.type
_entity_poly.pdbx_seq_one_letter_code
_entity_poly.pdbx_strand_id
1 'polypeptide(L)'
;MTFPVGAPRVGRSVDVGGVIGRAEGGTVIWPVAEAYARIRGDLSEVELIAIAARTTVVAGRPIMHQPVGYVVLSRGPYRPPTIHEIRYGSAEVGEQEALGSGLTFTGVTSGGGFEDQLYAARADDGGLVHGRPAVVSHISGGNATLAWEPAQGIVAYVGYSGSQLDKEAIAALRRLAERARALTSSEWRATNPQIIDQINEPG
;
A
#
# COMPACT_ATOMS: atom_id res chain seq x y z
N MET A 1 -5.38 -9.53 -1.82
CA MET A 1 -5.52 -10.24 -0.53
C MET A 1 -4.43 -9.76 0.39
N THR A 2 -4.78 -9.44 1.63
CA THR A 2 -3.88 -8.93 2.67
C THR A 2 -3.90 -9.87 3.86
N PHE A 3 -2.73 -10.14 4.46
CA PHE A 3 -2.57 -11.02 5.61
C PHE A 3 -1.25 -10.72 6.35
N PRO A 4 -1.22 -10.75 7.70
CA PRO A 4 -2.39 -10.87 8.58
C PRO A 4 -3.20 -9.56 8.62
N VAL A 5 -4.45 -9.63 9.04
CA VAL A 5 -5.24 -8.45 9.42
C VAL A 5 -5.90 -8.69 10.79
N GLY A 6 -6.38 -7.62 11.43
CA GLY A 6 -7.19 -7.73 12.64
C GLY A 6 -8.52 -8.45 12.42
N ALA A 7 -9.07 -9.02 13.50
CA ALA A 7 -10.38 -9.67 13.48
C ALA A 7 -11.49 -8.68 13.05
N PRO A 8 -12.48 -9.13 12.24
CA PRO A 8 -13.55 -8.25 11.79
C PRO A 8 -14.47 -7.87 12.96
N ARG A 9 -14.76 -6.58 13.11
CA ARG A 9 -15.68 -6.04 14.14
C ARG A 9 -17.12 -5.90 13.67
N VAL A 10 -17.32 -5.83 12.36
CA VAL A 10 -18.57 -5.51 11.67
C VAL A 10 -18.77 -6.43 10.46
N GLY A 11 -19.93 -6.36 9.82
CA GLY A 11 -20.26 -7.12 8.62
C GLY A 11 -21.15 -8.34 8.84
N ARG A 12 -21.76 -8.78 7.74
CA ARG A 12 -22.66 -9.95 7.70
C ARG A 12 -21.84 -11.24 7.71
N SER A 13 -22.29 -12.24 8.45
CA SER A 13 -21.65 -13.57 8.41
C SER A 13 -21.78 -14.20 7.03
N VAL A 14 -20.67 -14.74 6.52
CA VAL A 14 -20.60 -15.43 5.23
C VAL A 14 -19.77 -16.71 5.37
N ASP A 15 -20.11 -17.72 4.58
CA ASP A 15 -19.30 -18.95 4.48
C ASP A 15 -18.21 -18.76 3.43
N VAL A 16 -16.95 -18.91 3.85
CA VAL A 16 -15.76 -18.85 3.01
C VAL A 16 -15.09 -20.21 3.00
N GLY A 17 -15.53 -21.10 2.11
CA GLY A 17 -14.91 -22.43 1.96
C GLY A 17 -15.00 -23.31 3.21
N GLY A 18 -16.08 -23.20 3.99
CA GLY A 18 -16.32 -23.97 5.21
C GLY A 18 -15.93 -23.25 6.50
N VAL A 19 -15.39 -22.03 6.43
CA VAL A 19 -15.14 -21.19 7.60
C VAL A 19 -15.99 -19.93 7.59
N ILE A 20 -16.44 -19.51 8.78
CA ILE A 20 -17.30 -18.33 8.91
C ILE A 20 -16.44 -17.05 8.91
N GLY A 21 -16.60 -16.25 7.85
CA GLY A 21 -16.05 -14.91 7.72
C GLY A 21 -17.10 -13.80 7.90
N ARG A 22 -16.69 -12.57 7.64
CA ARG A 22 -17.53 -11.36 7.63
C ARG A 22 -17.38 -10.62 6.30
N ALA A 23 -18.50 -10.20 5.72
CA ALA A 23 -18.54 -9.40 4.51
C ALA A 23 -19.22 -8.05 4.73
N GLU A 24 -18.64 -6.99 4.18
CA GLU A 24 -19.17 -5.62 4.20
C GLU A 24 -18.49 -4.77 3.11
N GLY A 25 -19.27 -4.00 2.35
CA GLY A 25 -18.76 -2.92 1.49
C GLY A 25 -17.59 -3.31 0.58
N GLY A 26 -17.71 -4.40 -0.18
CA GLY A 26 -16.64 -4.88 -1.07
C GLY A 26 -15.43 -5.49 -0.36
N THR A 27 -15.57 -5.81 0.93
CA THR A 27 -14.53 -6.47 1.75
C THR A 27 -15.06 -7.79 2.29
N VAL A 28 -14.23 -8.83 2.27
CA VAL A 28 -14.45 -10.09 3.00
C VAL A 28 -13.24 -10.35 3.90
N ILE A 29 -13.48 -10.61 5.17
CA ILE A 29 -12.46 -10.96 6.17
C ILE A 29 -12.82 -12.33 6.75
N TRP A 30 -11.90 -13.28 6.73
CA TRP A 30 -12.13 -14.64 7.21
C TRP A 30 -10.91 -15.19 7.96
N PRO A 31 -11.13 -16.12 8.90
CA PRO A 31 -10.03 -16.75 9.62
C PRO A 31 -9.17 -17.60 8.67
N VAL A 32 -7.85 -17.47 8.77
CA VAL A 32 -6.87 -18.30 8.07
C VAL A 32 -5.73 -18.62 9.03
N ALA A 33 -5.54 -19.91 9.34
CA ALA A 33 -4.66 -20.37 10.41
C ALA A 33 -5.01 -19.68 11.76
N GLU A 34 -4.04 -19.05 12.42
CA GLU A 34 -4.20 -18.39 13.73
C GLU A 34 -4.52 -16.88 13.61
N ALA A 35 -4.76 -16.38 12.39
CA ALA A 35 -5.02 -14.97 12.12
C ALA A 35 -6.20 -14.80 11.14
N TYR A 36 -6.38 -13.59 10.62
CA TYR A 36 -7.39 -13.28 9.61
C TYR A 36 -6.75 -12.82 8.31
N ALA A 37 -7.38 -13.17 7.20
CA ALA A 37 -7.07 -12.65 5.88
C ALA A 37 -8.18 -11.70 5.42
N ARG A 38 -7.82 -10.72 4.60
CA ARG A 38 -8.74 -9.79 3.95
C ARG A 38 -8.63 -9.89 2.44
N ILE A 39 -9.77 -9.85 1.75
CA ILE A 39 -9.85 -9.49 0.34
C ILE A 39 -10.76 -8.29 0.23
N ARG A 40 -10.37 -7.33 -0.60
CA ARG A 40 -11.15 -6.14 -0.93
C ARG A 40 -11.04 -5.90 -2.41
N GLY A 41 -12.12 -5.44 -3.03
CA GLY A 41 -12.15 -5.12 -4.45
C GLY A 41 -13.51 -4.60 -4.89
N ASP A 42 -13.61 -4.28 -6.18
CA ASP A 42 -14.78 -3.80 -6.89
C ASP A 42 -15.63 -4.94 -7.51
N LEU A 43 -15.27 -6.19 -7.24
CA LEU A 43 -16.05 -7.37 -7.61
C LEU A 43 -17.30 -7.52 -6.73
N SER A 44 -18.27 -8.32 -7.19
CA SER A 44 -19.42 -8.66 -6.36
C SER A 44 -18.99 -9.43 -5.10
N GLU A 45 -19.80 -9.33 -4.04
CA GLU A 45 -19.52 -10.05 -2.79
C GLU A 45 -19.40 -11.57 -3.02
N VAL A 46 -20.22 -12.15 -3.90
CA VAL A 46 -20.20 -13.56 -4.28
C VAL A 46 -18.85 -13.94 -4.91
N GLU A 47 -18.33 -13.10 -5.80
CA GLU A 47 -17.03 -13.31 -6.41
C GLU A 47 -15.90 -13.19 -5.39
N LEU A 48 -15.92 -12.17 -4.53
CA LEU A 48 -14.92 -12.01 -3.47
C LEU A 48 -14.88 -13.22 -2.52
N ILE A 49 -16.05 -13.75 -2.14
CA ILE A 49 -16.16 -14.98 -1.34
C ILE A 49 -15.58 -16.18 -2.11
N ALA A 50 -15.92 -16.34 -3.38
CA ALA A 50 -15.42 -17.43 -4.21
C ALA A 50 -13.90 -17.38 -4.38
N ILE A 51 -13.31 -16.19 -4.47
CA ILE A 51 -11.85 -16.00 -4.51
C ILE A 51 -11.23 -16.31 -3.15
N ALA A 52 -11.82 -15.77 -2.06
CA ALA A 52 -11.35 -16.00 -0.70
C ALA A 52 -11.29 -17.51 -0.35
N ALA A 53 -12.31 -18.27 -0.77
CA ALA A 53 -12.40 -19.72 -0.59
C ALA A 53 -11.31 -20.52 -1.33
N ARG A 54 -10.53 -19.89 -2.23
CA ARG A 54 -9.37 -20.52 -2.90
C ARG A 54 -8.07 -20.36 -2.11
N THR A 55 -8.13 -19.86 -0.88
CA THR A 55 -6.96 -19.70 -0.02
C THR A 55 -6.64 -21.02 0.69
N THR A 56 -5.42 -21.51 0.55
CA THR A 56 -4.88 -22.64 1.31
C THR A 56 -3.75 -22.16 2.22
N VAL A 57 -3.43 -22.91 3.28
CA VAL A 57 -2.27 -22.63 4.13
C VAL A 57 -1.15 -23.61 3.79
N VAL A 58 -0.03 -23.09 3.31
CA VAL A 58 1.16 -23.89 2.98
C VAL A 58 2.32 -23.39 3.82
N ALA A 59 2.91 -24.28 4.63
CA ALA A 59 3.99 -23.94 5.56
C ALA A 59 3.68 -22.71 6.44
N GLY A 60 2.45 -22.64 6.97
CA GLY A 60 1.98 -21.54 7.82
C GLY A 60 1.68 -20.23 7.09
N ARG A 61 1.71 -20.21 5.76
CA ARG A 61 1.44 -19.02 4.94
C ARG A 61 0.19 -19.20 4.08
N PRO A 62 -0.72 -18.20 4.02
CA PRO A 62 -1.83 -18.25 3.09
C PRO A 62 -1.34 -18.12 1.65
N ILE A 63 -1.77 -19.06 0.80
CA ILE A 63 -1.59 -19.04 -0.64
C ILE A 63 -2.96 -19.00 -1.28
N MET A 64 -3.24 -17.92 -2.00
CA MET A 64 -4.45 -17.82 -2.82
C MET A 64 -4.19 -18.48 -4.18
N HIS A 65 -4.94 -19.53 -4.48
CA HIS A 65 -4.91 -20.13 -5.81
C HIS A 65 -5.72 -19.28 -6.79
N GLN A 66 -5.17 -19.09 -7.99
CA GLN A 66 -5.81 -18.31 -9.04
C GLN A 66 -7.19 -18.89 -9.40
N PRO A 67 -8.27 -18.12 -9.28
CA PRO A 67 -9.60 -18.54 -9.71
C PRO A 67 -9.69 -18.58 -11.24
N VAL A 68 -10.54 -19.47 -11.77
CA VAL A 68 -10.81 -19.57 -13.21
C VAL A 68 -11.42 -18.26 -13.70
N GLY A 69 -10.92 -17.73 -14.82
CA GLY A 69 -11.39 -16.46 -15.39
C GLY A 69 -10.69 -15.21 -14.82
N TYR A 70 -9.82 -15.37 -13.81
CA TYR A 70 -9.06 -14.28 -13.21
C TYR A 70 -7.57 -14.44 -13.54
N VAL A 71 -6.83 -13.33 -13.54
CA VAL A 71 -5.37 -13.30 -13.68
C VAL A 71 -4.76 -12.77 -12.39
N VAL A 72 -3.74 -13.46 -11.87
CA VAL A 72 -2.96 -12.92 -10.75
C VAL A 72 -1.90 -11.97 -11.29
N LEU A 73 -2.12 -10.67 -11.11
CA LEU A 73 -1.20 -9.63 -11.57
C LEU A 73 -0.04 -9.39 -10.62
N SER A 74 -0.05 -9.90 -9.39
CA SER A 74 1.12 -9.79 -8.52
C SER A 74 1.06 -10.80 -7.38
N ARG A 75 2.22 -11.33 -7.00
CA ARG A 75 2.42 -12.09 -5.77
C ARG A 75 3.64 -11.54 -5.05
N GLY A 76 3.44 -10.91 -3.91
CA GLY A 76 4.53 -10.52 -3.03
C GLY A 76 4.79 -11.64 -2.00
N PRO A 77 6.04 -12.00 -1.68
CA PRO A 77 6.30 -12.69 -0.42
C PRO A 77 5.85 -11.78 0.72
N TYR A 78 5.28 -12.36 1.79
CA TYR A 78 5.04 -11.60 3.03
C TYR A 78 6.35 -10.92 3.44
N ARG A 79 6.34 -9.59 3.45
CA ARG A 79 7.42 -8.77 3.99
C ARG A 79 7.00 -8.37 5.39
N PRO A 80 7.92 -8.44 6.39
CA PRO A 80 7.67 -7.82 7.68
C PRO A 80 7.20 -6.37 7.48
N PRO A 81 6.36 -5.85 8.38
CA PRO A 81 5.75 -4.52 8.27
C PRO A 81 6.73 -3.38 8.60
N THR A 82 7.92 -3.45 8.03
CA THR A 82 8.97 -2.46 8.15
C THR A 82 8.92 -1.57 6.93
N ILE A 83 8.73 -0.27 7.13
CA ILE A 83 8.85 0.69 6.05
C ILE A 83 10.32 0.98 5.79
N HIS A 84 10.72 0.90 4.53
CA HIS A 84 11.97 1.46 4.06
C HIS A 84 11.71 2.90 3.61
N GLU A 85 11.75 3.82 4.57
CA GLU A 85 11.52 5.25 4.35
C GLU A 85 12.80 6.03 4.54
N ILE A 86 12.95 7.08 3.75
CA ILE A 86 13.95 8.12 3.96
C ILE A 86 13.20 9.43 4.14
N ARG A 87 13.55 10.19 5.17
CA ARG A 87 12.95 11.49 5.49
C ARG A 87 13.97 12.60 5.30
N TYR A 88 13.49 13.73 4.84
CA TYR A 88 14.24 14.95 4.56
C TYR A 88 13.44 16.14 5.08
N GLY A 89 14.11 17.23 5.43
CA GLY A 89 13.41 18.51 5.54
C GLY A 89 12.89 18.94 4.16
N SER A 90 11.66 19.47 4.06
CA SER A 90 11.15 19.95 2.77
C SER A 90 12.02 21.05 2.14
N ALA A 91 12.78 21.78 2.97
CA ALA A 91 13.80 22.73 2.54
C ALA A 91 14.99 22.05 1.83
N GLU A 92 15.42 20.88 2.32
CA GLU A 92 16.59 20.13 1.81
C GLU A 92 16.35 19.58 0.42
N VAL A 93 15.09 19.31 0.08
CA VAL A 93 14.67 18.86 -1.25
C VAL A 93 14.23 20.01 -2.17
N GLY A 94 14.30 21.25 -1.69
CA GLY A 94 14.01 22.46 -2.48
C GLY A 94 12.52 22.70 -2.73
N GLU A 95 11.62 22.15 -1.91
CA GLU A 95 10.17 22.21 -2.12
C GLU A 95 9.42 22.81 -0.91
N GLN A 96 10.11 23.51 0.01
CA GLN A 96 9.51 24.10 1.22
C GLN A 96 8.36 25.08 0.92
N GLU A 97 8.43 25.82 -0.18
CA GLU A 97 7.36 26.77 -0.56
C GLU A 97 6.03 26.05 -0.80
N ALA A 98 6.07 24.89 -1.47
CA ALA A 98 4.89 24.10 -1.79
C ALA A 98 4.50 23.13 -0.66
N LEU A 99 5.48 22.52 0.01
CA LEU A 99 5.27 21.43 0.98
C LEU A 99 5.28 21.89 2.45
N GLY A 100 5.56 23.17 2.69
CA GLY A 100 5.70 23.74 4.03
C GLY A 100 7.00 23.36 4.74
N SER A 101 7.11 23.72 6.02
CA SER A 101 8.32 23.54 6.85
C SER A 101 8.47 22.15 7.48
N GLY A 102 7.61 21.21 7.12
CA GLY A 102 7.67 19.85 7.66
C GLY A 102 8.63 18.95 6.88
N LEU A 103 8.27 17.67 6.78
CA LEU A 103 9.13 16.64 6.22
C LEU A 103 8.66 16.25 4.82
N THR A 104 9.62 15.97 3.95
CA THR A 104 9.40 15.18 2.73
C THR A 104 9.95 13.79 2.96
N PHE A 105 9.27 12.76 2.49
CA PHE A 105 9.69 11.39 2.69
C PHE A 105 9.48 10.54 1.45
N THR A 106 10.33 9.53 1.26
CA THR A 106 10.28 8.61 0.12
C THR A 106 10.38 7.20 0.60
N GLY A 107 9.62 6.28 0.02
CA GLY A 107 9.68 4.89 0.42
C GLY A 107 9.17 3.92 -0.63
N VAL A 108 9.27 2.63 -0.28
CA VAL A 108 8.78 1.52 -1.09
C VAL A 108 7.99 0.57 -0.21
N THR A 109 6.82 0.15 -0.69
CA THR A 109 5.93 -0.81 -0.03
C THR A 109 5.44 -1.91 -0.98
N SER A 110 4.75 -2.91 -0.44
CA SER A 110 4.12 -3.97 -1.22
C SER A 110 2.86 -3.46 -1.92
N GLY A 111 2.68 -3.82 -3.19
CA GLY A 111 1.52 -3.39 -3.97
C GLY A 111 0.19 -3.87 -3.40
N GLY A 112 0.10 -5.13 -2.95
CA GLY A 112 -1.16 -5.69 -2.46
C GLY A 112 -1.73 -4.99 -1.23
N GLY A 113 -0.88 -4.60 -0.26
CA GLY A 113 -1.34 -3.85 0.93
C GLY A 113 -1.69 -2.39 0.63
N PHE A 114 -1.00 -1.77 -0.33
CA PHE A 114 -1.30 -0.41 -0.78
C PHE A 114 -2.61 -0.36 -1.58
N GLU A 115 -2.80 -1.29 -2.52
CA GLU A 115 -4.02 -1.43 -3.32
C GLU A 115 -5.25 -1.71 -2.44
N ASP A 116 -5.12 -2.61 -1.46
CA ASP A 116 -6.17 -2.87 -0.48
C ASP A 116 -6.61 -1.59 0.24
N GLN A 117 -5.69 -0.68 0.55
CA GLN A 117 -6.05 0.62 1.13
C GLN A 117 -6.61 1.63 0.15
N LEU A 118 -6.18 1.62 -1.11
CA LEU A 118 -6.81 2.45 -2.14
C LEU A 118 -8.29 2.14 -2.27
N TYR A 119 -8.71 0.88 -2.07
CA TYR A 119 -10.13 0.53 -2.04
C TYR A 119 -10.88 1.04 -0.80
N ALA A 120 -10.20 1.43 0.29
CA ALA A 120 -10.83 1.98 1.50
C ALA A 120 -10.65 3.49 1.68
N ALA A 121 -9.68 4.08 1.01
CA ALA A 121 -9.37 5.50 1.09
C ALA A 121 -9.77 6.20 -0.21
N ARG A 122 -10.03 7.51 -0.10
CA ARG A 122 -10.10 8.33 -1.31
C ARG A 122 -8.69 8.50 -1.88
N ALA A 123 -8.58 8.33 -3.19
CA ALA A 123 -7.40 8.67 -3.97
C ALA A 123 -7.79 9.55 -5.14
N ASP A 124 -6.94 10.51 -5.48
CA ASP A 124 -7.07 11.37 -6.65
C ASP A 124 -6.01 10.99 -7.70
N ASP A 125 -6.24 11.34 -8.97
CA ASP A 125 -5.30 11.09 -10.06
C ASP A 125 -4.01 11.92 -9.88
N GLY A 126 -2.86 11.22 -9.78
CA GLY A 126 -1.54 11.82 -9.67
C GLY A 126 -0.83 12.06 -11.00
N GLY A 127 -1.45 11.65 -12.11
CA GLY A 127 -0.89 11.70 -13.45
C GLY A 127 0.10 10.56 -13.70
N LEU A 128 1.22 10.89 -14.35
CA LEU A 128 2.28 9.93 -14.67
C LEU A 128 3.57 10.26 -13.91
N VAL A 129 4.26 9.21 -13.47
CA VAL A 129 5.63 9.23 -12.96
C VAL A 129 6.44 8.20 -13.75
N HIS A 130 7.49 8.61 -14.46
CA HIS A 130 8.29 7.70 -15.31
C HIS A 130 7.44 6.89 -16.31
N GLY A 131 6.38 7.51 -16.84
CA GLY A 131 5.42 6.88 -17.76
C GLY A 131 4.45 5.88 -17.11
N ARG A 132 4.46 5.74 -15.79
CA ARG A 132 3.54 4.88 -15.02
C ARG A 132 2.43 5.71 -14.37
N PRO A 133 1.18 5.23 -14.32
CA PRO A 133 0.11 5.86 -13.55
C PRO A 133 0.52 6.05 -12.08
N ALA A 134 0.17 7.22 -11.54
CA ALA A 134 0.39 7.57 -10.15
C ALA A 134 -0.92 8.02 -9.49
N VAL A 135 -1.03 7.82 -8.19
CA VAL A 135 -2.18 8.20 -7.37
C VAL A 135 -1.75 9.10 -6.22
N VAL A 136 -2.58 10.08 -5.89
CA VAL A 136 -2.41 10.93 -4.70
C VAL A 136 -3.37 10.46 -3.62
N SER A 137 -2.88 10.19 -2.42
CA SER A 137 -3.71 9.72 -1.30
C SER A 137 -3.10 10.10 0.05
N HIS A 138 -3.81 9.81 1.14
CA HIS A 138 -3.26 9.90 2.50
C HIS A 138 -2.63 8.57 2.98
N ILE A 139 -2.55 7.57 2.10
CA ILE A 139 -1.98 6.25 2.42
C ILE A 139 -0.48 6.41 2.67
N SER A 140 0.04 5.74 3.69
CA SER A 140 1.42 5.89 4.19
C SER A 140 1.69 7.20 4.94
N GLY A 141 0.65 7.94 5.32
CA GLY A 141 0.69 9.03 6.30
C GLY A 141 0.98 10.42 5.72
N GLY A 142 1.30 11.35 6.61
CA GLY A 142 1.55 12.75 6.27
C GLY A 142 0.30 13.50 5.81
N ASN A 143 0.51 14.62 5.14
CA ASN A 143 -0.54 15.39 4.50
C ASN A 143 -0.99 14.74 3.19
N ALA A 144 -0.08 14.16 2.40
CA ALA A 144 -0.39 13.28 1.27
C ALA A 144 0.86 12.51 0.79
N THR A 145 0.62 11.49 -0.01
CA THR A 145 1.61 10.74 -0.79
C THR A 145 1.21 10.68 -2.26
N LEU A 146 2.19 10.81 -3.15
CA LEU A 146 2.11 10.45 -4.56
C LEU A 146 2.80 9.09 -4.73
N ALA A 147 2.04 8.08 -5.18
CA ALA A 147 2.52 6.71 -5.28
C ALA A 147 2.34 6.16 -6.69
N TRP A 148 3.28 5.32 -7.14
CA TRP A 148 3.25 4.66 -8.45
C TRP A 148 3.86 3.25 -8.35
N GLU A 149 3.58 2.42 -9.35
CA GLU A 149 4.13 1.07 -9.45
C GLU A 149 5.34 1.05 -10.42
N PRO A 150 6.60 1.22 -9.95
CA PRO A 150 7.77 1.13 -10.81
C PRO A 150 8.00 -0.27 -11.40
N ALA A 151 7.54 -1.31 -10.69
CA ALA A 151 7.62 -2.71 -11.10
C ALA A 151 6.47 -3.48 -10.46
N GLN A 152 6.03 -4.56 -11.14
CA GLN A 152 4.91 -5.39 -10.73
C GLN A 152 5.00 -5.80 -9.23
N GLY A 153 3.99 -5.43 -8.44
CA GLY A 153 3.90 -5.72 -7.01
C GLY A 153 4.69 -4.80 -6.08
N ILE A 154 5.34 -3.77 -6.60
CA ILE A 154 6.15 -2.82 -5.84
C ILE A 154 5.56 -1.43 -5.99
N VAL A 155 5.21 -0.77 -4.89
CA VAL A 155 4.76 0.62 -4.92
C VAL A 155 5.87 1.50 -4.35
N ALA A 156 6.32 2.47 -5.14
CA ALA A 156 7.16 3.56 -4.68
C ALA A 156 6.29 4.78 -4.38
N TYR A 157 6.69 5.59 -3.41
CA TYR A 157 5.96 6.81 -3.07
C TYR A 157 6.88 7.93 -2.62
N VAL A 158 6.42 9.16 -2.87
CA VAL A 158 6.92 10.39 -2.25
C VAL A 158 5.78 10.98 -1.45
N GLY A 159 6.01 11.32 -0.19
CA GLY A 159 5.04 11.97 0.67
C GLY A 159 5.60 13.19 1.36
N TYR A 160 4.73 13.93 2.02
CA TYR A 160 5.13 15.07 2.81
C TYR A 160 4.22 15.33 4.00
N SER A 161 4.71 16.11 4.95
CA SER A 161 3.94 16.78 5.99
C SER A 161 4.36 18.24 6.06
N GLY A 162 3.43 19.16 6.34
CA GLY A 162 3.76 20.57 6.58
C GLY A 162 2.77 21.59 6.03
N SER A 163 2.23 21.36 4.83
CA SER A 163 1.20 22.20 4.21
C SER A 163 -0.06 21.39 3.88
N GLN A 164 -1.17 22.09 3.58
CA GLN A 164 -2.38 21.43 3.08
C GLN A 164 -2.14 20.83 1.68
N LEU A 165 -2.95 19.84 1.30
CA LEU A 165 -2.92 19.27 -0.03
C LEU A 165 -3.62 20.20 -1.02
N ASP A 166 -2.84 20.78 -1.93
CA ASP A 166 -3.32 21.60 -3.05
C ASP A 166 -2.58 21.24 -4.35
N LYS A 167 -2.83 22.02 -5.42
CA LYS A 167 -2.22 21.79 -6.73
C LYS A 167 -0.70 22.00 -6.73
N GLU A 168 -0.20 22.90 -5.90
CA GLU A 168 1.22 23.22 -5.80
C GLU A 168 1.97 22.10 -5.10
N ALA A 169 1.39 21.57 -4.01
CA ALA A 169 1.89 20.38 -3.33
C ALA A 169 1.91 19.15 -4.26
N ILE A 170 0.85 18.92 -5.04
CA ILE A 170 0.82 17.82 -6.03
C ILE A 170 1.92 18.01 -7.09
N ALA A 171 2.11 19.24 -7.59
CA ALA A 171 3.16 19.53 -8.56
C ALA A 171 4.57 19.30 -7.98
N ALA A 172 4.80 19.68 -6.71
CA ALA A 172 6.05 19.42 -6.00
C ALA A 172 6.32 17.93 -5.82
N LEU A 173 5.32 17.16 -5.38
CA LEU A 173 5.42 15.70 -5.28
C LEU A 173 5.79 15.06 -6.63
N ARG A 174 5.21 15.52 -7.74
CA ARG A 174 5.54 15.04 -9.08
C ARG A 174 6.98 15.35 -9.47
N ARG A 175 7.46 16.58 -9.25
CA ARG A 175 8.86 16.96 -9.50
C ARG A 175 9.84 16.11 -8.69
N LEU A 176 9.49 15.78 -7.45
CA LEU A 176 10.30 14.92 -6.61
C LEU A 176 10.28 13.47 -7.12
N ALA A 177 9.11 12.95 -7.47
CA ALA A 177 8.95 11.58 -7.98
C ALA A 177 9.68 11.36 -9.32
N GLU A 178 9.63 12.32 -10.24
CA GLU A 178 10.38 12.29 -11.51
C GLU A 178 11.91 12.34 -11.31
N ARG A 179 12.39 12.93 -10.21
CA ARG A 179 13.82 12.93 -9.85
C ARG A 179 14.21 11.73 -8.99
N ALA A 180 13.24 11.01 -8.45
CA ALA A 180 13.49 9.87 -7.58
C ALA A 180 14.00 8.67 -8.38
N ARG A 181 14.92 7.91 -7.77
CA ARG A 181 15.41 6.65 -8.30
C ARG A 181 15.50 5.62 -7.19
N ALA A 182 15.35 4.34 -7.52
CA ALA A 182 15.62 3.27 -6.59
C ALA A 182 17.11 3.25 -6.22
N LEU A 183 17.39 3.09 -4.92
CA LEU A 183 18.74 2.85 -4.41
C LEU A 183 18.92 1.36 -4.14
N THR A 184 20.12 0.85 -4.45
CA THR A 184 20.59 -0.44 -3.93
C THR A 184 20.89 -0.33 -2.43
N SER A 185 20.98 -1.47 -1.74
CA SER A 185 21.29 -1.49 -0.31
C SER A 185 22.69 -0.92 0.02
N SER A 186 23.63 -0.96 -0.92
CA SER A 186 24.96 -0.34 -0.78
C SER A 186 24.89 1.17 -0.96
N GLU A 187 24.19 1.65 -1.98
CA GLU A 187 23.97 3.09 -2.19
C GLU A 187 23.23 3.72 -1.01
N TRP A 188 22.19 3.06 -0.50
CA TRP A 188 21.47 3.52 0.67
C TRP A 188 22.35 3.57 1.92
N ARG A 189 23.18 2.55 2.18
CA ARG A 189 24.13 2.59 3.32
C ARG A 189 25.18 3.69 3.14
N ALA A 190 25.59 3.98 1.90
CA ALA A 190 26.56 5.02 1.60
C ALA A 190 26.03 6.44 1.87
N THR A 191 24.71 6.65 1.99
CA THR A 191 24.14 7.94 2.42
C THR A 191 24.28 8.18 3.92
N ASN A 192 24.81 7.21 4.68
CA ASN A 192 24.93 7.23 6.13
C ASN A 192 23.59 7.61 6.82
N PRO A 193 22.51 6.84 6.58
CA PRO A 193 21.19 7.20 7.05
C PRO A 193 21.10 7.06 8.57
N GLN A 194 20.35 7.96 9.20
CA GLN A 194 19.83 7.71 10.53
C GLN A 194 18.66 6.71 10.42
N ILE A 195 18.76 5.59 11.12
CA ILE A 195 17.75 4.51 11.08
C ILE A 195 16.88 4.62 12.33
N ILE A 196 15.56 4.57 12.12
CA ILE A 196 14.56 4.49 13.19
C ILE A 196 13.67 3.30 12.87
N ASP A 197 13.61 2.32 13.75
CA ASP A 197 12.68 1.19 13.60
C ASP A 197 11.26 1.66 13.90
N GLN A 198 10.38 1.60 12.91
CA GLN A 198 8.96 1.90 13.07
C GLN A 198 8.13 0.73 12.51
N ILE A 199 7.21 0.23 13.33
CA ILE A 199 6.13 -0.65 12.85
C ILE A 199 5.15 0.26 12.13
N ASN A 200 4.96 0.07 10.84
CA ASN A 200 4.00 0.85 10.08
C ASN A 200 3.34 -0.07 9.05
N GLU A 201 2.42 -0.90 9.53
CA GLU A 201 1.36 -1.45 8.69
C GLU A 201 0.33 -0.35 8.49
N PRO A 202 0.07 0.03 7.23
CA PRO A 202 -1.12 0.80 6.95
C PRO A 202 -2.26 -0.25 6.92
N GLY A 203 -2.89 -0.47 8.09
CA GLY A 203 -3.86 -1.54 8.33
C GLY A 203 -4.12 -1.83 9.81
#